data_AF-A0A3D2IDB7-F1
#
_entry.id   AF-A0A3D2IDB7-F1
#
_cell.length_a   1.000
_cell.length_b   1.000
_cell.length_c   1.000
_cell.angle_alpha   90.00
_cell.angle_beta   90.00
_cell.angle_gamma   90.00
#
_symmetry.space_group_name_H-M   'P 1'
#
loop_
_entity.id
_entity.type
_entity.pdbx_description
1 polymer ?
#
loop_
_entity_poly.entity_id
_entity_poly.type
_entity_poly.pdbx_seq_one_letter_code
_entity_poly.pdbx_strand_id
1 'polypeptide(L)'
;FGLSIALLSIDNLLGFDIKDVRYLQLWFILVGIFNTFFFLARVPKIGEFEPSVTEYPKALKVFVQYVLIPIVTIYILILYSYLVKIIVQWELPTGWVANLVLSFSIAGIFSLLLLHPIKDEAKNNWIRLYSKLYYIGLVPLVVLLFISIGTRISEYGVTINRFYVATLAVWLAGVVLYFILSKSKNIKVIPISLALIALGITFGPLSTFSVSERSQLGRITETLKKNNILDEEGTVIKTDSEIPFESRSEISSIVRYMIDNHDLNSLQPLFDNDLKSEVDAIENEDLEFRTKAEKIVLLMGIEYVNEWENVITDSLNQKRYYEFDAESKIAVDISSYDYSFNWLRFFTGTPEVTITAGEQELKLSPNFDEFTFVIKNKEDQELITIYLKEKIEYLQRNYPSGSFDSRVPAEVMIASAENEDLSIMMLIHTVGSNSGDDASLSNIQFTLYLTFK
;
A
#
# COMPACT_ATOMS: atom_id res chain seq x y z
N PHE A 1 -22.02 -23.09 -1.68
CA PHE A 1 -21.71 -23.56 -3.06
C PHE A 1 -22.95 -23.98 -3.83
N GLY A 2 -23.74 -24.98 -3.40
CA GLY A 2 -24.93 -25.42 -4.17
C GLY A 2 -25.97 -24.33 -4.47
N LEU A 3 -26.33 -23.50 -3.47
CA LEU A 3 -27.28 -22.39 -3.66
C LEU A 3 -26.74 -21.26 -4.55
N SER A 4 -25.43 -21.03 -4.55
CA SER A 4 -24.77 -20.06 -5.43
C SER A 4 -24.82 -20.51 -6.89
N ILE A 5 -24.68 -21.82 -7.13
CA ILE A 5 -24.82 -22.43 -8.47
C ILE A 5 -26.30 -22.36 -8.93
N ALA A 6 -27.25 -22.51 -8.02
CA ALA A 6 -28.67 -22.34 -8.34
C ALA A 6 -29.00 -20.89 -8.74
N LEU A 7 -28.46 -19.89 -8.03
CA LEU A 7 -28.59 -18.47 -8.42
C LEU A 7 -27.96 -18.21 -9.80
N LEU A 8 -26.75 -18.72 -10.03
CA LEU A 8 -26.08 -18.62 -11.34
C LEU A 8 -26.88 -19.26 -12.47
N SER A 9 -27.58 -20.36 -12.16
CA SER A 9 -28.46 -21.05 -13.11
C SER A 9 -29.71 -20.23 -13.41
N ILE A 10 -30.29 -19.55 -12.41
CA ILE A 10 -31.44 -18.65 -12.61
C ILE A 10 -31.04 -17.44 -13.47
N ASP A 11 -29.88 -16.87 -13.19
CA ASP A 11 -29.33 -15.75 -13.93
C ASP A 11 -29.13 -16.10 -15.42
N ASN A 12 -28.39 -17.18 -15.69
CA ASN A 12 -28.02 -17.57 -17.06
C ASN A 12 -29.13 -18.30 -17.85
N LEU A 13 -29.96 -19.14 -17.21
CA LEU A 13 -30.98 -19.93 -17.92
C LEU A 13 -32.35 -19.26 -17.95
N LEU A 14 -32.67 -18.43 -16.97
CA LEU A 14 -33.96 -17.75 -16.86
C LEU A 14 -33.88 -16.24 -17.12
N GLY A 15 -32.68 -15.70 -17.37
CA GLY A 15 -32.46 -14.32 -17.82
C GLY A 15 -32.69 -13.26 -16.75
N PHE A 16 -32.54 -13.61 -15.46
CA PHE A 16 -32.66 -12.66 -14.36
C PHE A 16 -31.31 -11.98 -14.08
N ASP A 17 -31.22 -10.66 -14.21
CA ASP A 17 -29.99 -9.91 -13.86
C ASP A 17 -29.79 -9.84 -12.34
N ILE A 18 -29.04 -10.80 -11.78
CA ILE A 18 -28.75 -10.90 -10.35
C ILE A 18 -27.41 -10.25 -10.04
N LYS A 19 -27.45 -9.08 -9.39
CA LYS A 19 -26.25 -8.37 -8.94
C LYS A 19 -25.32 -9.23 -8.07
N ASP A 20 -24.01 -9.13 -8.30
CA ASP A 20 -22.94 -9.85 -7.56
C ASP A 20 -23.04 -9.74 -6.04
N VAL A 21 -23.52 -8.61 -5.53
CA VAL A 21 -23.74 -8.37 -4.09
C VAL A 21 -24.65 -9.45 -3.47
N ARG A 22 -25.59 -10.02 -4.22
CA ARG A 22 -26.49 -11.09 -3.75
C ARG A 22 -25.74 -12.41 -3.50
N TYR A 23 -24.74 -12.71 -4.31
CA TYR A 23 -23.89 -13.89 -4.09
C TYR A 23 -23.05 -13.75 -2.82
N LEU A 24 -22.52 -12.55 -2.56
CA LEU A 24 -21.81 -12.24 -1.31
C LEU A 24 -22.72 -12.29 -0.09
N GLN A 25 -23.93 -11.71 -0.17
CA GLN A 25 -24.94 -11.79 0.90
C GLN A 25 -25.29 -13.25 1.22
N LEU A 26 -25.53 -14.08 0.20
CA LEU A 26 -25.78 -15.49 0.39
C LEU A 26 -24.59 -16.20 1.06
N TRP A 27 -23.37 -15.87 0.66
CA TRP A 27 -22.17 -16.42 1.27
C TRP A 27 -22.08 -16.09 2.76
N PHE A 28 -22.29 -14.82 3.15
CA PHE A 28 -22.31 -14.41 4.56
C PHE A 28 -23.42 -15.10 5.36
N ILE A 29 -24.62 -15.25 4.80
CA ILE A 29 -25.72 -15.96 5.46
C ILE A 29 -25.37 -17.45 5.65
N LEU A 30 -24.82 -18.10 4.64
CA LEU A 30 -24.51 -19.53 4.70
C LEU A 30 -23.33 -19.85 5.62
N VAL A 31 -22.24 -19.07 5.53
CA VAL A 31 -21.01 -19.29 6.30
C VAL A 31 -21.13 -18.71 7.71
N GLY A 32 -21.81 -17.59 7.89
CA GLY A 32 -22.02 -16.98 9.20
C GLY A 32 -23.18 -17.63 9.93
N ILE A 33 -24.40 -17.34 9.49
CA ILE A 33 -25.63 -17.71 10.22
C ILE A 33 -25.86 -19.22 10.14
N PHE A 34 -26.03 -19.77 8.94
CA PHE A 34 -26.42 -21.17 8.77
C PHE A 34 -25.37 -22.13 9.32
N ASN A 35 -24.08 -21.94 9.01
CA ASN A 35 -23.01 -22.79 9.55
C ASN A 35 -23.00 -22.80 11.08
N THR A 36 -23.10 -21.62 11.71
CA THR A 36 -23.08 -21.49 13.18
C THR A 36 -24.27 -22.20 13.82
N PHE A 37 -25.50 -21.97 13.31
CA PHE A 37 -26.69 -22.64 13.84
C PHE A 37 -26.68 -24.15 13.57
N PHE A 38 -26.23 -24.58 12.39
CA PHE A 38 -26.10 -26.00 12.04
C PHE A 38 -25.06 -26.71 12.92
N PHE A 39 -23.94 -26.05 13.21
CA PHE A 39 -22.94 -26.54 14.15
C PHE A 39 -23.52 -26.65 15.56
N LEU A 40 -24.15 -25.59 16.07
CA LEU A 40 -24.79 -25.56 17.39
C LEU A 40 -25.88 -26.63 17.53
N ALA A 41 -26.68 -26.88 16.50
CA ALA A 41 -27.72 -27.92 16.50
C ALA A 41 -27.16 -29.34 16.63
N ARG A 42 -25.89 -29.55 16.27
CA ARG A 42 -25.16 -30.82 16.44
C ARG A 42 -24.34 -30.87 17.72
N VAL A 43 -24.28 -29.80 18.51
CA VAL A 43 -23.66 -29.84 19.84
C VAL A 43 -24.63 -30.60 20.77
N PRO A 44 -24.25 -31.78 21.28
CA PRO A 44 -25.12 -32.55 22.17
C PRO A 44 -25.43 -31.77 23.44
N LYS A 45 -26.64 -31.97 24.00
CA LYS A 45 -27.06 -31.30 25.22
C LYS A 45 -26.18 -31.74 26.39
N ILE A 46 -25.94 -30.81 27.32
CA ILE A 46 -25.18 -31.08 28.55
C ILE A 46 -25.92 -32.17 29.34
N GLY A 47 -25.38 -33.39 29.34
CA GLY A 47 -25.98 -34.57 29.98
C GLY A 47 -26.07 -35.83 29.09
N GLU A 48 -26.02 -35.67 27.76
CA GLU A 48 -26.02 -36.79 26.78
C GLU A 48 -24.61 -37.16 26.31
N PHE A 49 -23.58 -36.81 27.10
CA PHE A 49 -22.20 -37.23 26.85
C PHE A 49 -22.05 -38.71 27.19
N GLU A 50 -22.43 -39.59 26.26
CA GLU A 50 -21.80 -40.90 26.22
C GLU A 50 -20.34 -40.70 25.80
N PRO A 51 -19.34 -41.21 26.57
CA PRO A 51 -17.95 -41.22 26.15
C PRO A 51 -17.78 -42.29 25.06
N SER A 52 -18.52 -42.16 23.96
CA SER A 52 -18.17 -42.84 22.74
C SER A 52 -16.86 -42.21 22.26
N VAL A 53 -15.84 -43.05 22.14
CA VAL A 53 -14.56 -42.69 21.53
C VAL A 53 -14.88 -42.24 20.12
N THR A 54 -15.06 -40.93 19.93
CA THR A 54 -15.22 -40.35 18.60
C THR A 54 -13.88 -40.52 17.92
N GLU A 55 -13.78 -41.57 17.08
CA GLU A 55 -12.59 -41.80 16.27
C GLU A 55 -12.28 -40.53 15.50
N TYR A 56 -11.05 -40.04 15.66
CA TYR A 56 -10.60 -38.85 14.97
C TYR A 56 -10.74 -39.06 13.45
N PRO A 57 -11.37 -38.11 12.70
CA PRO A 57 -11.67 -38.31 11.30
C PRO A 57 -10.43 -38.69 10.48
N LYS A 58 -10.44 -39.88 9.87
CA LYS A 58 -9.30 -40.41 9.10
C LYS A 58 -8.84 -39.45 8.00
N ALA A 59 -9.78 -38.79 7.33
CA ALA A 59 -9.49 -37.79 6.31
C ALA A 59 -8.70 -36.58 6.88
N LEU A 60 -9.10 -36.06 8.04
CA LEU A 60 -8.39 -34.96 8.70
C LEU A 60 -6.98 -35.41 9.13
N LYS A 61 -6.83 -36.66 9.59
CA LYS A 61 -5.52 -37.22 9.98
C LYS A 61 -4.57 -37.27 8.80
N VAL A 62 -5.04 -37.82 7.67
CA VAL A 62 -4.26 -37.91 6.42
C VAL A 62 -3.89 -36.52 5.90
N PHE A 63 -4.86 -35.59 5.87
CA PHE A 63 -4.62 -34.23 5.41
C PHE A 63 -3.52 -33.54 6.23
N VAL A 64 -3.60 -33.58 7.56
CA VAL A 64 -2.61 -32.88 8.38
C VAL A 64 -1.23 -33.54 8.30
N GLN A 65 -1.16 -34.88 8.26
CA GLN A 65 0.10 -35.62 8.21
C GLN A 65 0.82 -35.50 6.86
N TYR A 66 0.10 -35.60 5.74
CA TYR A 66 0.70 -35.70 4.42
C TYR A 66 0.62 -34.44 3.57
N VAL A 67 -0.18 -33.45 3.98
CA VAL A 67 -0.28 -32.17 3.28
C VAL A 67 0.28 -31.06 4.16
N LEU A 68 -0.30 -30.87 5.35
CA LEU A 68 0.00 -29.70 6.16
C LEU A 68 1.42 -29.73 6.76
N ILE A 69 1.85 -30.86 7.35
CA ILE A 69 3.21 -31.00 7.91
C ILE A 69 4.30 -30.83 6.85
N PRO A 70 4.24 -31.50 5.68
CA PRO A 70 5.24 -31.28 4.63
C PRO A 70 5.32 -29.82 4.17
N ILE A 71 4.18 -29.14 4.02
CA ILE A 71 4.15 -27.72 3.65
C ILE A 71 4.85 -26.86 4.72
N VAL A 72 4.51 -27.06 6.00
CA VAL A 72 5.17 -26.34 7.11
C VAL A 72 6.67 -26.64 7.17
N THR A 73 7.07 -27.87 6.87
CA THR A 73 8.48 -28.28 6.84
C THR A 73 9.24 -27.62 5.69
N ILE A 74 8.65 -27.53 4.50
CA ILE A 74 9.25 -26.78 3.39
C ILE A 74 9.36 -25.31 3.75
N TYR A 75 8.32 -24.73 4.36
CA TYR A 75 8.32 -23.33 4.72
C TYR A 75 9.40 -22.98 5.77
N ILE A 76 9.60 -23.81 6.79
CA ILE A 76 10.67 -23.56 7.77
C ILE A 76 12.05 -23.61 7.10
N LEU A 77 12.26 -24.50 6.12
CA LEU A 77 13.52 -24.55 5.35
C LEU A 77 13.73 -23.26 4.53
N ILE A 78 12.67 -22.72 3.93
CA ILE A 78 12.73 -21.42 3.23
C ILE A 78 13.10 -20.30 4.20
N LEU A 79 12.44 -20.23 5.35
CA LEU A 79 12.74 -19.21 6.37
C LEU A 79 14.15 -19.32 6.91
N TYR A 80 14.66 -20.54 7.11
CA TYR A 80 16.04 -20.74 7.55
C TYR A 80 17.05 -20.37 6.46
N SER A 81 16.75 -20.65 5.20
CA SER A 81 17.57 -20.20 4.07
C SER A 81 17.63 -18.68 4.01
N TYR A 82 16.50 -18.02 4.29
CA TYR A 82 16.42 -16.57 4.38
C TYR A 82 17.16 -16.00 5.60
N LEU A 83 17.05 -16.66 6.76
CA LEU A 83 17.82 -16.31 7.95
C LEU A 83 19.33 -16.38 7.68
N VAL A 84 19.80 -17.42 6.98
CA VAL A 84 21.21 -17.54 6.55
C VAL A 84 21.59 -16.38 5.64
N LYS A 85 20.73 -16.02 4.67
CA LYS A 85 20.95 -14.85 3.81
C LYS A 85 21.13 -13.57 4.62
N ILE A 86 20.27 -13.32 5.62
CA ILE A 86 20.38 -12.15 6.50
C ILE A 86 21.69 -12.15 7.29
N ILE A 87 22.08 -13.29 7.86
CA ILE A 87 23.33 -13.41 8.64
C ILE A 87 24.56 -13.17 7.76
N VAL A 88 24.55 -13.62 6.51
CA VAL A 88 25.66 -13.43 5.58
C VAL A 88 25.74 -11.98 5.08
N GLN A 89 24.60 -11.39 4.72
CA GLN A 89 24.55 -10.04 4.15
C GLN A 89 24.62 -8.94 5.23
N TRP A 90 24.34 -9.26 6.49
CA TRP A 90 24.19 -8.28 7.58
C TRP A 90 23.14 -7.19 7.30
N GLU A 91 22.26 -7.41 6.34
CA GLU A 91 21.23 -6.49 5.94
C GLU A 91 19.86 -7.09 6.25
N LEU A 92 19.04 -6.32 6.99
CA LEU A 92 17.67 -6.67 7.25
C LEU A 92 16.80 -6.22 6.06
N PRO A 93 16.17 -7.16 5.36
CA PRO A 93 15.34 -6.82 4.21
C PRO A 93 14.10 -6.03 4.63
N THR A 94 13.67 -5.14 3.74
CA THR A 94 12.64 -4.14 4.03
C THR A 94 11.27 -4.77 4.24
N GLY A 95 10.81 -4.84 5.50
CA GLY A 95 9.38 -4.94 5.87
C GLY A 95 8.69 -6.30 5.72
N TRP A 96 9.27 -7.27 4.98
CA TRP A 96 8.61 -8.57 4.74
C TRP A 96 8.85 -9.61 5.83
N VAL A 97 9.96 -9.51 6.59
CA VAL A 97 10.41 -10.55 7.53
C VAL A 97 9.36 -10.86 8.59
N ALA A 98 8.78 -9.83 9.20
CA ALA A 98 7.82 -10.00 10.27
C ALA A 98 6.57 -10.76 9.81
N ASN A 99 6.03 -10.43 8.64
CA ASN A 99 4.87 -11.09 8.06
C ASN A 99 5.16 -12.56 7.77
N LEU A 100 6.32 -12.86 7.18
CA LEU A 100 6.73 -14.24 6.88
C LEU A 100 6.82 -15.10 8.14
N VAL A 101 7.46 -14.59 9.20
CA VAL A 101 7.61 -15.33 10.46
C VAL A 101 6.25 -15.52 11.16
N LEU A 102 5.40 -14.50 11.18
CA LEU A 102 4.07 -14.57 11.81
C LEU A 102 3.14 -15.54 11.05
N SER A 103 3.03 -15.41 9.73
CA SER A 103 2.20 -16.29 8.91
C SER A 103 2.62 -17.75 9.01
N PHE A 104 3.93 -18.02 8.99
CA PHE A 104 4.48 -19.36 9.24
C PHE A 104 4.08 -19.89 10.61
N SER A 105 4.27 -19.07 11.64
CA SER A 105 4.00 -19.45 13.02
C SER A 105 2.53 -19.83 13.21
N ILE A 106 1.61 -19.06 12.59
CA ILE A 106 0.18 -19.35 12.59
C ILE A 106 -0.09 -20.69 11.90
N ALA A 107 0.43 -20.91 10.69
CA ALA A 107 0.19 -22.13 9.93
C ALA A 107 0.69 -23.38 10.68
N GLY A 108 1.89 -23.34 11.26
CA GLY A 108 2.43 -24.48 11.99
C GLY A 108 1.79 -24.68 13.36
N ILE A 109 1.43 -23.62 14.09
CA ILE A 109 0.65 -23.74 15.33
C ILE A 109 -0.73 -24.36 15.02
N PHE A 110 -1.39 -23.90 13.96
CA PHE A 110 -2.68 -24.43 13.52
C PHE A 110 -2.56 -25.91 13.13
N SER A 111 -1.51 -26.28 12.40
CA SER A 111 -1.22 -27.68 12.08
C SER A 111 -1.06 -28.55 13.33
N LEU A 112 -0.34 -28.05 14.34
CA LEU A 112 -0.18 -28.75 15.61
C LEU A 112 -1.47 -28.81 16.42
N LEU A 113 -2.34 -27.81 16.29
CA LEU A 113 -3.66 -27.79 16.93
C LEU A 113 -4.57 -28.87 16.39
N LEU A 114 -4.60 -29.04 15.07
CA LEU A 114 -5.37 -30.12 14.45
C LEU A 114 -4.85 -31.50 14.84
N LEU A 115 -3.54 -31.66 15.05
CA LEU A 115 -2.92 -32.93 15.48
C LEU A 115 -3.04 -33.20 16.98
N HIS A 116 -3.42 -32.22 17.79
CA HIS A 116 -3.45 -32.37 19.25
C HIS A 116 -4.30 -33.55 19.73
N PRO A 117 -5.51 -33.81 19.19
CA PRO A 117 -6.36 -34.92 19.65
C PRO A 117 -5.78 -36.32 19.40
N ILE A 118 -4.83 -36.47 18.47
CA ILE A 118 -4.23 -37.77 18.09
C ILE A 118 -2.80 -37.95 18.62
N LYS A 119 -2.31 -36.99 19.42
CA LYS A 119 -0.94 -36.94 19.93
C LYS A 119 -0.65 -38.00 21.01
N ASP A 120 -1.69 -38.50 21.67
CA ASP A 120 -1.57 -39.44 22.80
C ASP A 120 -1.85 -40.91 22.45
N GLU A 121 -2.14 -41.19 21.17
CA GLU A 121 -2.14 -42.57 20.66
C GLU A 121 -0.70 -43.12 20.68
N ALA A 122 -0.49 -44.29 21.29
CA ALA A 122 0.83 -44.93 21.48
C ALA A 122 1.64 -45.15 20.17
N LYS A 123 0.99 -45.06 19.01
CA LYS A 123 1.59 -45.24 17.67
C LYS A 123 2.22 -43.97 17.07
N ASN A 124 2.04 -42.79 17.68
CA ASN A 124 2.33 -41.50 17.06
C ASN A 124 3.48 -40.71 17.73
N ASN A 125 4.50 -41.38 18.28
CA ASN A 125 5.64 -40.72 18.95
C ASN A 125 6.37 -39.67 18.08
N TRP A 126 6.36 -39.83 16.74
CA TRP A 126 6.92 -38.86 15.82
C TRP A 126 6.20 -37.50 15.87
N ILE A 127 4.89 -37.46 16.15
CA ILE A 127 4.11 -36.21 16.26
C ILE A 127 4.56 -35.42 17.49
N ARG A 128 4.90 -36.11 18.58
CA ARG A 128 5.46 -35.49 19.79
C ARG A 128 6.83 -34.88 19.53
N LEU A 129 7.69 -35.59 18.79
CA LEU A 129 9.00 -35.09 18.37
C LEU A 129 8.87 -33.90 17.44
N TYR A 130 8.05 -34.00 16.38
CA TYR A 130 7.79 -32.90 15.44
C TYR A 130 7.29 -31.65 16.16
N SER A 131 6.31 -31.79 17.07
CA SER A 131 5.81 -30.69 17.89
C SER A 131 6.93 -30.02 18.69
N LYS A 132 7.83 -30.79 19.30
CA LYS A 132 8.96 -30.23 20.06
C LYS A 132 9.97 -29.54 19.13
N LEU A 133 10.34 -30.17 18.02
CA LEU A 133 11.28 -29.61 17.04
C LEU A 133 10.75 -28.33 16.40
N TYR A 134 9.45 -28.27 16.11
CA TYR A 134 8.79 -27.09 15.57
C TYR A 134 8.94 -25.88 16.51
N TYR A 135 8.58 -26.01 17.79
CA TYR A 135 8.71 -24.90 18.75
C TYR A 135 10.16 -24.51 19.01
N ILE A 136 11.10 -25.48 19.02
CA ILE A 136 12.54 -25.17 19.12
C ILE A 136 13.01 -24.42 17.87
N GLY A 137 12.60 -24.87 16.68
CA GLY A 137 12.93 -24.25 15.40
C GLY A 137 12.33 -22.85 15.23
N LEU A 138 11.25 -22.54 15.95
CA LEU A 138 10.70 -21.18 16.01
C LEU A 138 11.58 -20.20 16.80
N VAL A 139 12.41 -20.65 17.73
CA VAL A 139 13.18 -19.75 18.61
C VAL A 139 14.06 -18.77 17.83
N PRO A 140 14.91 -19.20 16.88
CA PRO A 140 15.72 -18.26 16.08
C PRO A 140 14.86 -17.31 15.24
N LEU A 141 13.70 -17.77 14.75
CA LEU A 141 12.79 -16.96 13.95
C LEU A 141 12.07 -15.90 14.80
N VAL A 142 11.73 -16.21 16.05
CA VAL A 142 11.17 -15.25 17.00
C VAL A 142 12.22 -14.19 17.37
N VAL A 143 13.49 -14.57 17.56
CA VAL A 143 14.58 -13.59 17.76
C VAL A 143 14.69 -12.66 16.55
N LEU A 144 14.69 -13.21 15.34
CA LEU A 144 14.68 -12.42 14.11
C LEU A 144 13.46 -11.48 14.03
N LEU A 145 12.28 -11.96 14.44
CA LEU A 145 11.06 -11.15 14.48
C LEU A 145 11.21 -9.95 15.42
N PHE A 146 11.80 -10.14 16.61
CA PHE A 146 12.08 -9.04 17.54
C PHE A 146 13.07 -8.02 16.97
N ILE A 147 14.14 -8.48 16.33
CA ILE A 147 15.11 -7.59 15.67
C ILE A 147 14.40 -6.78 14.59
N SER A 148 13.64 -7.45 13.71
CA SER A 148 12.95 -6.81 12.59
C SER A 148 11.95 -5.75 13.04
N ILE A 149 11.11 -6.05 14.04
CA ILE A 149 10.13 -5.08 14.53
C ILE A 149 10.77 -4.00 15.41
N GLY A 150 11.82 -4.34 16.16
CA GLY A 150 12.57 -3.42 17.00
C GLY A 150 13.22 -2.31 16.19
N THR A 151 13.92 -2.65 15.11
CA THR A 151 14.50 -1.68 14.17
C THR A 151 13.42 -0.73 13.62
N ARG A 152 12.28 -1.27 13.18
CA ARG A 152 11.17 -0.46 12.63
C ARG A 152 10.54 0.49 13.65
N ILE A 153 10.40 0.04 14.91
CA ILE A 153 9.88 0.89 15.98
C ILE A 153 10.92 1.97 16.35
N SER A 154 12.20 1.64 16.33
CA SER A 154 13.27 2.60 16.62
C SER A 154 13.38 3.69 15.56
N GLU A 155 13.26 3.33 14.28
CA GLU A 155 13.40 4.28 13.15
C GLU A 155 12.16 5.14 12.93
N TYR A 156 10.97 4.56 13.09
CA TYR A 156 9.71 5.18 12.64
C TYR A 156 8.66 5.29 13.76
N GLY A 157 9.03 5.02 15.01
CA GLY A 157 8.11 5.00 16.13
C GLY A 157 7.03 3.90 16.02
N VAL A 158 6.14 3.92 17.00
CA VAL A 158 5.04 2.95 17.11
C VAL A 158 3.86 3.42 16.27
N THR A 159 3.46 2.60 15.29
CA THR A 159 2.19 2.73 14.54
C THR A 159 1.28 1.56 14.89
N ILE A 160 -0.01 1.63 14.54
CA ILE A 160 -0.99 0.57 14.77
C ILE A 160 -0.46 -0.79 14.29
N ASN A 161 0.02 -0.86 13.04
CA ASN A 161 0.55 -2.09 12.46
C ASN A 161 1.78 -2.61 13.21
N ARG A 162 2.73 -1.72 13.55
CA ARG A 162 3.95 -2.12 14.27
C ARG A 162 3.65 -2.57 15.69
N PHE A 163 2.68 -1.95 16.34
CA PHE A 163 2.22 -2.35 17.67
C PHE A 163 1.57 -3.74 17.66
N TYR A 164 0.72 -4.04 16.68
CA TYR A 164 0.15 -5.38 16.51
C TYR A 164 1.24 -6.43 16.29
N VAL A 165 2.19 -6.16 15.39
CA VAL A 165 3.31 -7.08 15.14
C VAL A 165 4.16 -7.30 16.39
N ALA A 166 4.49 -6.24 17.14
CA ALA A 166 5.25 -6.33 18.38
C ALA A 166 4.51 -7.13 19.47
N THR A 167 3.20 -6.89 19.61
CA THR A 167 2.36 -7.62 20.56
C THR A 167 2.28 -9.10 20.18
N LEU A 168 2.09 -9.41 18.90
CA LEU A 168 2.10 -10.79 18.39
C LEU A 168 3.47 -11.45 18.55
N ALA A 169 4.58 -10.71 18.41
CA ALA A 169 5.92 -11.22 18.66
C ALA A 169 6.11 -11.62 20.13
N VAL A 170 5.70 -10.76 21.07
CA VAL A 170 5.72 -11.05 22.51
C VAL A 170 4.83 -12.24 22.84
N TRP A 171 3.60 -12.27 22.30
CA TRP A 171 2.70 -13.40 22.48
C TRP A 171 3.29 -14.70 21.95
N LEU A 172 3.82 -14.68 20.72
CA LEU A 172 4.42 -15.85 20.09
C LEU A 172 5.63 -16.36 20.89
N ALA A 173 6.46 -15.46 21.40
CA ALA A 173 7.56 -15.81 22.30
C ALA A 173 7.05 -16.51 23.56
N GLY A 174 6.00 -15.97 24.19
CA GLY A 174 5.35 -16.59 25.34
C GLY A 174 4.79 -17.99 25.04
N VAL A 175 4.14 -18.16 23.89
CA VAL A 175 3.64 -19.47 23.42
C VAL A 175 4.80 -20.45 23.20
N VAL A 176 5.86 -20.03 22.50
CA VAL A 176 7.05 -20.87 22.25
C VAL A 176 7.69 -21.30 23.56
N LEU A 177 7.92 -20.37 24.49
CA LEU A 177 8.47 -20.66 25.82
C LEU A 177 7.58 -21.62 26.61
N TYR A 178 6.27 -21.39 26.62
CA TYR A 178 5.32 -22.28 27.28
C TYR A 178 5.39 -23.71 26.73
N PHE A 179 5.40 -23.89 25.40
CA PHE A 179 5.43 -25.23 24.81
C PHE A 179 6.79 -25.92 24.86
N ILE A 180 7.89 -25.18 25.05
CA ILE A 180 9.23 -25.74 25.28
C ILE A 180 9.39 -26.17 26.75
N LEU A 181 9.02 -25.30 27.69
CA LEU A 181 9.32 -25.45 29.12
C LEU A 181 8.23 -26.19 29.92
N SER A 182 6.96 -26.10 29.50
CA SER A 182 5.86 -26.68 30.28
C SER A 182 5.86 -28.21 30.22
N LYS A 183 5.73 -28.82 31.40
CA LYS A 183 5.55 -30.26 31.59
C LYS A 183 4.13 -30.73 31.23
N SER A 184 3.13 -29.86 31.38
CA SER A 184 1.73 -30.11 31.01
C SER A 184 1.28 -29.13 29.93
N LYS A 185 1.08 -29.64 28.71
CA LYS A 185 0.80 -28.81 27.53
C LYS A 185 -0.70 -28.73 27.32
N ASN A 186 -1.31 -27.60 27.67
CA ASN A 186 -2.72 -27.33 27.44
C ASN A 186 -2.89 -26.47 26.18
N ILE A 187 -3.52 -27.01 25.16
CA ILE A 187 -3.70 -26.30 23.89
C ILE A 187 -4.64 -25.10 23.99
N LYS A 188 -5.54 -25.08 24.98
CA LYS A 188 -6.47 -23.98 25.22
C LYS A 188 -5.76 -22.67 25.56
N VAL A 189 -4.50 -22.74 26.01
CA VAL A 189 -3.67 -21.54 26.29
C VAL A 189 -3.54 -20.67 25.06
N ILE A 190 -3.46 -21.24 23.85
CA ILE A 190 -3.28 -20.47 22.61
C ILE A 190 -4.47 -19.52 22.37
N PRO A 191 -5.73 -19.99 22.20
CA PRO A 191 -6.86 -19.09 21.98
C PRO A 191 -7.19 -18.22 23.20
N ILE A 192 -7.03 -18.74 24.43
CA ILE A 192 -7.35 -17.96 25.64
C ILE A 192 -6.37 -16.79 25.81
N SER A 193 -5.06 -17.03 25.70
CA SER A 193 -4.06 -15.96 25.81
C SER A 193 -4.21 -14.93 24.71
N LEU A 194 -4.51 -15.36 23.48
CA LEU A 194 -4.73 -14.45 22.36
C LEU A 194 -5.98 -13.58 22.59
N ALA A 195 -7.07 -14.16 23.10
CA ALA A 195 -8.28 -13.41 23.44
C ALA A 195 -8.03 -12.39 24.57
N LEU A 196 -7.28 -12.78 25.61
CA LEU A 196 -6.92 -11.87 26.70
C LEU A 196 -6.07 -10.69 26.21
N ILE A 197 -5.08 -10.96 25.35
CA ILE A 197 -4.25 -9.92 24.74
C ILE A 197 -5.09 -9.02 23.85
N ALA A 198 -5.95 -9.58 23.00
CA ALA A 198 -6.83 -8.81 22.12
C ALA A 198 -7.71 -7.85 22.93
N LEU A 199 -8.33 -8.32 24.01
CA LEU A 199 -9.11 -7.46 24.90
C LEU A 199 -8.24 -6.37 25.55
N GLY A 200 -7.03 -6.72 26.00
CA GLY A 200 -6.10 -5.80 26.65
C GLY A 200 -5.61 -4.67 25.73
N ILE A 201 -5.42 -4.94 24.44
CA ILE A 201 -4.91 -3.95 23.47
C ILE A 201 -6.01 -3.18 22.72
N THR A 202 -7.28 -3.50 22.98
CA THR A 202 -8.41 -2.83 22.31
C THR A 202 -8.83 -1.56 23.06
N PHE A 203 -8.82 -1.59 24.40
CA PHE A 203 -9.38 -0.50 25.22
C PHE A 203 -8.36 0.10 26.18
N GLY A 204 -8.51 1.40 26.45
CA GLY A 204 -7.74 2.12 27.47
C GLY A 204 -6.38 2.64 26.98
N PRO A 205 -5.53 3.12 27.92
CA PRO A 205 -4.28 3.83 27.60
C PRO A 205 -3.17 2.92 27.03
N LEU A 206 -3.34 1.61 27.16
CA LEU A 206 -2.50 0.57 26.54
C LEU A 206 -3.07 0.08 25.20
N SER A 207 -4.18 0.68 24.74
CA SER A 207 -4.75 0.31 23.47
C SER A 207 -3.79 0.62 22.33
N THR A 208 -3.94 -0.14 21.25
CA THR A 208 -3.15 0.04 20.03
C THR A 208 -3.28 1.48 19.50
N PHE A 209 -4.48 2.05 19.60
CA PHE A 209 -4.76 3.42 19.16
C PHE A 209 -4.08 4.44 20.06
N SER A 210 -4.28 4.39 21.39
CA SER A 210 -3.70 5.38 22.30
C SER A 210 -2.16 5.35 22.34
N VAL A 211 -1.56 4.17 22.22
CA VAL A 211 -0.09 4.05 22.24
C VAL A 211 0.52 4.58 20.94
N SER A 212 -0.07 4.26 19.79
CA SER A 212 0.44 4.76 18.51
C SER A 212 0.22 6.27 18.36
N GLU A 213 -0.94 6.79 18.75
CA GLU A 213 -1.22 8.22 18.80
C GLU A 213 -0.19 8.97 19.65
N ARG A 214 0.02 8.54 20.91
CA ARG A 214 1.02 9.15 21.80
C ARG A 214 2.44 9.07 21.23
N SER A 215 2.79 7.96 20.59
CA SER A 215 4.11 7.79 19.97
C SER A 215 4.31 8.73 18.79
N GLN A 216 3.30 8.87 17.92
CA GLN A 216 3.41 9.72 16.74
C GLN A 216 3.32 11.20 17.10
N LEU A 217 2.45 11.56 18.05
CA LEU A 217 2.37 12.91 18.61
C LEU A 217 3.71 13.34 19.23
N GLY A 218 4.34 12.49 20.03
CA GLY A 218 5.66 12.78 20.59
C GLY A 218 6.74 13.02 19.52
N ARG A 219 6.74 12.24 18.44
CA ARG A 219 7.72 12.37 17.35
C ARG A 219 7.52 13.64 16.52
N ILE A 220 6.28 13.98 16.17
CA ILE A 220 6.02 15.23 15.45
C ILE A 220 6.38 16.43 16.33
N THR A 221 6.06 16.41 17.64
CA THR A 221 6.47 17.45 18.58
C THR A 221 8.00 17.59 18.63
N GLU A 222 8.75 16.49 18.70
CA GLU A 222 10.22 16.51 18.70
C GLU A 222 10.78 17.09 17.38
N THR A 223 10.18 16.71 16.25
CA THR A 223 10.60 17.19 14.92
C THR A 223 10.30 18.68 14.74
N LEU A 224 9.12 19.15 15.18
CA LEU A 224 8.74 20.56 15.15
C LEU A 224 9.65 21.38 16.08
N LYS A 225 9.94 20.87 17.30
CA LYS A 225 10.86 21.52 18.24
C LYS A 225 12.26 21.66 17.68
N LYS A 226 12.80 20.61 17.05
CA LYS A 226 14.13 20.62 16.41
C LYS A 226 14.24 21.70 15.33
N ASN A 227 13.14 22.03 14.66
CA ASN A 227 13.08 23.03 13.60
C ASN A 227 12.54 24.39 14.09
N ASN A 228 12.39 24.62 15.39
CA ASN A 228 11.88 25.86 16.00
C ASN A 228 10.47 26.26 15.51
N ILE A 229 9.59 25.28 15.29
CA ILE A 229 8.19 25.47 14.83
C ILE A 229 7.22 25.33 16.01
N LEU A 230 7.73 25.25 17.24
CA LEU A 230 6.91 25.28 18.47
C LEU A 230 7.29 26.49 19.31
N ASP A 231 6.30 27.11 19.94
CA ASP A 231 6.50 28.15 20.93
C ASP A 231 6.90 27.58 22.32
N GLU A 232 6.95 28.45 23.33
CA GLU A 232 7.27 28.06 24.72
C GLU A 232 6.17 27.22 25.39
N GLU A 233 4.94 27.30 24.88
CA GLU A 233 3.74 26.62 25.39
C GLU A 233 3.54 25.25 24.71
N GLY A 234 4.26 25.00 23.61
CA GLY A 234 4.25 23.75 22.84
C GLY A 234 3.30 23.76 21.66
N THR A 235 2.81 24.93 21.24
CA THR A 235 1.90 25.10 20.12
C THR A 235 2.65 25.51 18.85
N VAL A 236 2.07 25.17 17.70
CA VAL A 236 2.65 25.41 16.39
C VAL A 236 2.70 26.91 16.11
N ILE A 237 3.90 27.40 15.82
CA ILE A 237 4.11 28.72 15.20
C ILE A 237 4.41 28.53 13.72
N LYS A 238 3.71 29.29 12.88
CA LYS A 238 3.92 29.24 11.43
C LYS A 238 5.37 29.65 11.11
N THR A 239 6.10 28.79 10.40
CA THR A 239 7.46 29.12 9.93
C THR A 239 7.43 29.75 8.55
N ASP A 240 8.25 30.80 8.35
CA ASP A 240 8.55 31.37 7.03
C ASP A 240 9.90 30.86 6.49
N SER A 241 10.61 30.03 7.27
CA SER A 241 11.93 29.49 6.92
C SER A 241 11.82 28.10 6.34
N GLU A 242 12.57 27.84 5.26
CA GLU A 242 12.67 26.52 4.65
C GLU A 242 13.35 25.52 5.59
N ILE A 243 12.70 24.38 5.84
CA ILE A 243 13.22 23.30 6.70
C ILE A 243 13.69 22.10 5.86
N PRO A 244 14.61 21.27 6.39
CA PRO A 244 15.17 20.14 5.65
C PRO A 244 14.09 19.18 5.14
N PHE A 245 14.29 18.63 3.94
CA PHE A 245 13.37 17.68 3.31
C PHE A 245 13.00 16.51 4.25
N GLU A 246 13.98 15.94 4.95
CA GLU A 246 13.75 14.84 5.90
C GLU A 246 12.73 15.24 7.00
N SER A 247 12.82 16.46 7.52
CA SER A 247 11.88 16.96 8.53
C SER A 247 10.50 17.23 7.92
N ARG A 248 10.42 17.79 6.71
CA ARG A 248 9.14 17.98 6.00
C ARG A 248 8.45 16.65 5.71
N SER A 249 9.22 15.68 5.26
CA SER A 249 8.79 14.32 4.97
C SER A 249 8.26 13.62 6.21
N GLU A 250 9.01 13.66 7.32
CA GLU A 250 8.59 13.07 8.59
C GLU A 250 7.29 13.70 9.11
N ILE A 251 7.21 15.04 9.13
CA ILE A 251 6.01 15.78 9.54
C ILE A 251 4.82 15.39 8.66
N SER A 252 4.97 15.42 7.33
CA SER A 252 3.91 15.10 6.38
C SER A 252 3.42 13.66 6.53
N SER A 253 4.35 12.71 6.72
CA SER A 253 4.03 11.30 6.94
C SER A 253 3.30 11.09 8.27
N ILE A 254 3.70 11.77 9.35
CA ILE A 254 3.06 11.65 10.65
C ILE A 254 1.66 12.27 10.62
N VAL A 255 1.51 13.48 10.07
CA VAL A 255 0.20 14.14 9.94
C VAL A 255 -0.76 13.27 9.14
N ARG A 256 -0.33 12.74 7.98
CA ARG A 256 -1.15 11.82 7.18
C ARG A 256 -1.58 10.60 7.99
N TYR A 257 -0.62 9.93 8.65
CA TYR A 257 -0.90 8.78 9.50
C TYR A 257 -1.93 9.10 10.61
N MET A 258 -1.79 10.24 11.27
CA MET A 258 -2.67 10.68 12.35
C MET A 258 -4.10 10.90 11.83
N ILE A 259 -4.27 11.56 10.69
CA ILE A 259 -5.58 11.78 10.06
C ILE A 259 -6.22 10.45 9.64
N ASP A 260 -5.46 9.56 9.01
CA ASP A 260 -5.99 8.30 8.49
C ASP A 260 -6.42 7.31 9.60
N ASN A 261 -5.83 7.43 10.80
CA ASN A 261 -5.99 6.42 11.86
C ASN A 261 -6.58 6.93 13.18
N HIS A 262 -6.49 8.23 13.48
CA HIS A 262 -6.83 8.81 14.78
C HIS A 262 -7.73 10.05 14.72
N ASP A 263 -8.12 10.50 13.52
CA ASP A 263 -8.89 11.74 13.28
C ASP A 263 -8.12 13.04 13.61
N LEU A 264 -8.64 14.17 13.14
CA LEU A 264 -8.04 15.50 13.27
C LEU A 264 -7.85 15.94 14.74
N ASN A 265 -8.75 15.50 15.63
CA ASN A 265 -8.65 15.78 17.06
C ASN A 265 -7.35 15.29 17.70
N SER A 266 -6.70 14.28 17.13
CA SER A 266 -5.41 13.75 17.62
C SER A 266 -4.25 14.75 17.49
N LEU A 267 -4.37 15.74 16.60
CA LEU A 267 -3.39 16.80 16.38
C LEU A 267 -3.77 18.12 17.06
N GLN A 268 -5.00 18.27 17.55
CA GLN A 268 -5.47 19.46 18.26
C GLN A 268 -4.53 19.95 19.38
N PRO A 269 -3.86 19.08 20.17
CA PRO A 269 -2.92 19.54 21.19
C PRO A 269 -1.73 20.37 20.69
N LEU A 270 -1.46 20.36 19.37
CA LEU A 270 -0.40 21.16 18.76
C LEU A 270 -0.89 22.56 18.32
N PHE A 271 -2.18 22.86 18.41
CA PHE A 271 -2.78 24.09 17.89
C PHE A 271 -3.63 24.77 18.97
N ASP A 272 -3.47 26.08 19.13
CA ASP A 272 -4.26 26.88 20.09
C ASP A 272 -5.70 27.08 19.64
N ASN A 273 -5.90 27.30 18.34
CA ASN A 273 -7.22 27.48 17.74
C ASN A 273 -7.86 26.14 17.42
N ASP A 274 -9.19 26.14 17.25
CA ASP A 274 -9.94 24.97 16.80
C ASP A 274 -9.43 24.54 15.41
N LEU A 275 -8.67 23.45 15.38
CA LEU A 275 -7.96 22.98 14.18
C LEU A 275 -8.94 22.64 13.07
N LYS A 276 -10.12 22.13 13.43
CA LYS A 276 -11.16 21.82 12.46
C LYS A 276 -11.62 23.08 11.73
N SER A 277 -11.93 24.15 12.47
CA SER A 277 -12.33 25.43 11.88
C SER A 277 -11.24 26.04 10.99
N GLU A 278 -9.96 25.94 11.37
CA GLU A 278 -8.85 26.42 10.53
C GLU A 278 -8.71 25.62 9.23
N VAL A 279 -8.84 24.30 9.30
CA VAL A 279 -8.78 23.43 8.11
C VAL A 279 -9.99 23.66 7.19
N ASP A 280 -11.19 23.81 7.75
CA ASP A 280 -12.42 24.09 7.00
C ASP A 280 -12.39 25.51 6.40
N ALA A 281 -11.69 26.48 7.01
CA ALA A 281 -11.54 27.81 6.44
C ALA A 281 -10.72 27.81 5.13
N ILE A 282 -9.71 26.93 5.03
CA ILE A 282 -8.90 26.73 3.82
C ILE A 282 -9.73 26.14 2.66
N GLU A 283 -10.88 25.50 2.93
CA GLU A 283 -11.76 24.97 1.86
C GLU A 283 -12.38 26.03 0.95
N ASN A 284 -12.49 27.29 1.41
CA ASN A 284 -13.22 28.32 0.68
C ASN A 284 -12.36 29.14 -0.32
N GLU A 285 -11.03 28.97 -0.31
CA GLU A 285 -10.10 29.70 -1.19
C GLU A 285 -9.39 28.72 -2.13
N ASP A 286 -9.76 28.63 -3.42
CA ASP A 286 -9.05 28.00 -4.57
C ASP A 286 -8.31 26.64 -4.38
N LEU A 287 -8.46 25.97 -3.23
CA LEU A 287 -7.63 24.86 -2.73
C LEU A 287 -8.47 23.59 -2.45
N GLU A 288 -9.63 23.44 -3.10
CA GLU A 288 -10.54 22.29 -2.92
C GLU A 288 -9.86 20.92 -3.14
N PHE A 289 -8.76 20.87 -3.87
CA PHE A 289 -8.06 19.62 -4.21
C PHE A 289 -7.05 19.14 -3.16
N ARG A 290 -6.78 19.93 -2.09
CA ARG A 290 -5.78 19.54 -1.08
C ARG A 290 -6.35 18.59 -0.03
N THR A 291 -5.57 17.58 0.36
CA THR A 291 -5.96 16.66 1.43
C THR A 291 -6.00 17.36 2.79
N LYS A 292 -6.75 16.84 3.76
CA LYS A 292 -6.74 17.38 5.14
C LYS A 292 -5.34 17.42 5.74
N ALA A 293 -4.52 16.42 5.43
CA ALA A 293 -3.14 16.34 5.89
C ALA A 293 -2.29 17.49 5.30
N GLU A 294 -2.41 17.78 4.00
CA GLU A 294 -1.74 18.92 3.37
C GLU A 294 -2.12 20.24 4.02
N LYS A 295 -3.41 20.47 4.26
CA LYS A 295 -3.90 21.70 4.90
C LYS A 295 -3.29 21.92 6.28
N ILE A 296 -3.21 20.86 7.10
CA ILE A 296 -2.62 20.94 8.44
C ILE A 296 -1.12 21.27 8.36
N VAL A 297 -0.39 20.68 7.43
CA VAL A 297 1.04 20.98 7.23
C VAL A 297 1.25 22.42 6.73
N LEU A 298 0.32 22.93 5.90
CA LEU A 298 0.33 24.35 5.48
C LEU A 298 0.08 25.32 6.63
N LEU A 299 -0.80 24.98 7.58
CA LEU A 299 -1.00 25.78 8.80
C LEU A 299 0.30 25.93 9.60
N MET A 300 1.17 24.92 9.56
CA MET A 300 2.52 24.97 10.17
C MET A 300 3.51 25.83 9.37
N GLY A 301 3.16 26.30 8.16
CA GLY A 301 4.07 27.01 7.25
C GLY A 301 5.00 26.10 6.46
N ILE A 302 4.67 24.82 6.33
CA ILE A 302 5.52 23.81 5.72
C ILE A 302 4.93 23.34 4.38
N GLU A 303 5.79 23.13 3.39
CA GLU A 303 5.42 22.45 2.15
C GLU A 303 5.22 20.95 2.42
N TYR A 304 4.02 20.46 2.12
CA TYR A 304 3.67 19.05 2.28
C TYR A 304 4.48 18.15 1.34
N VAL A 305 5.00 17.06 1.89
CA VAL A 305 5.75 16.05 1.14
C VAL A 305 4.89 14.81 0.90
N ASN A 306 4.67 14.49 -0.37
CA ASN A 306 3.92 13.32 -0.77
C ASN A 306 4.72 12.01 -0.62
N GLU A 307 4.04 10.86 -0.57
CA GLU A 307 4.76 9.56 -0.50
C GLU A 307 5.62 9.29 -1.72
N TRP A 308 5.15 9.69 -2.90
CA TRP A 308 5.91 9.52 -4.13
C TRP A 308 7.17 10.39 -4.13
N GLU A 309 7.18 11.56 -3.47
CA GLU A 309 8.39 12.36 -3.30
C GLU A 309 9.41 11.68 -2.40
N ASN A 310 8.98 10.88 -1.41
CA ASN A 310 9.90 10.04 -0.63
C ASN A 310 10.48 8.89 -1.44
N VAL A 311 9.66 8.26 -2.28
CA VAL A 311 10.14 7.25 -3.24
C VAL A 311 11.13 7.89 -4.21
N ILE A 312 10.85 9.11 -4.66
CA ILE A 312 11.79 9.90 -5.44
C ILE A 312 13.05 10.12 -4.64
N THR A 313 13.03 10.66 -3.40
CA THR A 313 14.23 10.92 -2.58
C THR A 313 15.05 9.68 -2.23
N ASP A 314 14.42 8.56 -1.90
CA ASP A 314 15.11 7.27 -1.73
C ASP A 314 15.71 6.81 -3.06
N SER A 315 15.03 7.07 -4.18
CA SER A 315 15.56 6.88 -5.52
C SER A 315 16.50 8.01 -5.97
N LEU A 316 16.62 9.14 -5.28
CA LEU A 316 17.48 10.30 -5.64
C LEU A 316 18.94 10.00 -5.33
N ASN A 317 19.21 8.95 -4.56
CA ASN A 317 20.51 8.31 -4.57
C ASN A 317 20.81 7.58 -5.90
N GLN A 318 19.85 7.49 -6.85
CA GLN A 318 20.05 6.91 -8.20
C GLN A 318 19.38 7.62 -9.41
N LYS A 319 18.19 8.28 -9.41
CA LYS A 319 17.57 8.99 -10.59
C LYS A 319 16.53 10.07 -10.16
N ARG A 320 16.54 11.28 -10.76
CA ARG A 320 15.55 12.38 -10.51
C ARG A 320 14.38 12.28 -11.49
N TYR A 321 13.14 12.14 -11.00
CA TYR A 321 11.90 12.26 -11.78
C TYR A 321 11.39 13.70 -11.79
N TYR A 322 10.89 14.14 -12.94
CA TYR A 322 10.35 15.47 -13.19
C TYR A 322 8.93 15.38 -13.74
N GLU A 323 8.00 16.20 -13.22
CA GLU A 323 6.63 16.33 -13.74
C GLU A 323 6.23 17.80 -13.84
N PHE A 324 5.66 18.14 -14.99
CA PHE A 324 5.25 19.51 -15.34
C PHE A 324 3.82 19.53 -15.84
N ASP A 325 3.03 20.45 -15.30
CA ASP A 325 1.63 20.68 -15.68
C ASP A 325 1.47 22.07 -16.33
N ALA A 326 0.69 22.12 -17.40
CA ALA A 326 0.38 23.35 -18.11
C ALA A 326 -0.66 24.20 -17.37
N GLU A 327 -0.50 25.52 -17.44
CA GLU A 327 -1.47 26.47 -16.92
C GLU A 327 -2.73 26.52 -17.80
N SER A 328 -3.86 26.10 -17.24
CA SER A 328 -5.13 25.97 -17.97
C SER A 328 -5.91 27.27 -18.18
N LYS A 329 -5.40 28.42 -17.71
CA LYS A 329 -6.10 29.72 -17.79
C LYS A 329 -5.69 30.58 -18.99
N ILE A 330 -4.77 30.11 -19.83
CA ILE A 330 -4.26 30.83 -21.00
C ILE A 330 -4.84 30.22 -22.28
N ALA A 331 -5.37 31.07 -23.17
CA ALA A 331 -5.89 30.64 -24.46
C ALA A 331 -4.74 30.44 -25.48
N VAL A 332 -4.83 29.38 -26.28
CA VAL A 332 -3.88 29.09 -27.37
C VAL A 332 -4.58 29.33 -28.72
N ASP A 333 -3.90 30.02 -29.64
CA ASP A 333 -4.41 30.21 -31.00
C ASP A 333 -4.36 28.90 -31.78
N ILE A 334 -5.52 28.49 -32.29
CA ILE A 334 -5.71 27.26 -33.06
C ILE A 334 -6.27 27.54 -34.46
N SER A 335 -6.29 28.81 -34.89
CA SER A 335 -6.91 29.24 -36.16
C SER A 335 -6.30 28.62 -37.42
N SER A 336 -5.07 28.10 -37.32
CA SER A 336 -4.34 27.46 -38.42
C SER A 336 -4.52 25.94 -38.51
N TYR A 337 -5.42 25.35 -37.71
CA TYR A 337 -5.63 23.90 -37.64
C TYR A 337 -7.11 23.53 -37.82
N ASP A 338 -7.36 22.51 -38.63
CA ASP A 338 -8.70 22.04 -38.98
C ASP A 338 -9.23 20.96 -38.01
N TYR A 339 -8.34 20.17 -37.41
CA TYR A 339 -8.70 19.02 -36.57
C TYR A 339 -8.09 19.10 -35.17
N SER A 340 -8.81 18.59 -34.17
CA SER A 340 -8.34 18.52 -32.77
C SER A 340 -8.65 17.15 -32.14
N PHE A 341 -7.68 16.57 -31.44
CA PHE A 341 -7.81 15.35 -30.64
C PHE A 341 -7.47 15.68 -29.19
N ASN A 342 -8.51 15.73 -28.35
CA ASN A 342 -8.38 16.12 -26.95
C ASN A 342 -8.01 14.93 -26.06
N TRP A 343 -7.23 15.21 -25.02
CA TRP A 343 -6.97 14.25 -23.92
C TRP A 343 -6.30 12.95 -24.37
N LEU A 344 -5.37 13.04 -25.32
CA LEU A 344 -4.52 11.90 -25.66
C LEU A 344 -3.53 11.66 -24.53
N ARG A 345 -3.48 10.43 -24.01
CA ARG A 345 -2.65 10.07 -22.86
C ARG A 345 -1.83 8.83 -23.18
N PHE A 346 -0.53 8.94 -22.97
CA PHE A 346 0.43 7.85 -23.15
C PHE A 346 1.30 7.71 -21.90
N PHE A 347 1.63 6.48 -21.55
CA PHE A 347 2.60 6.10 -20.52
C PHE A 347 3.62 5.12 -21.11
N THR A 348 4.77 4.94 -20.47
CA THR A 348 5.81 4.01 -20.94
C THR A 348 5.22 2.63 -21.24
N GLY A 349 5.44 2.13 -22.47
CA GLY A 349 4.89 0.86 -22.95
C GLY A 349 3.50 0.94 -23.57
N THR A 350 2.89 2.13 -23.69
CA THR A 350 1.65 2.31 -24.46
C THR A 350 1.91 2.00 -25.94
N PRO A 351 1.09 1.15 -26.58
CA PRO A 351 1.24 0.86 -28.01
C PRO A 351 0.86 2.06 -28.88
N GLU A 352 1.11 1.96 -30.19
CA GLU A 352 0.62 2.94 -31.15
C GLU A 352 -0.92 3.04 -31.12
N VAL A 353 -1.44 4.26 -31.31
CA VAL A 353 -2.88 4.55 -31.31
C VAL A 353 -3.28 5.09 -32.67
N THR A 354 -4.34 4.52 -33.24
CA THR A 354 -4.93 5.01 -34.48
C THR A 354 -5.94 6.13 -34.20
N ILE A 355 -5.83 7.23 -34.94
CA ILE A 355 -6.79 8.33 -34.97
C ILE A 355 -7.30 8.55 -36.41
N THR A 356 -8.46 9.17 -36.53
CA THR A 356 -9.07 9.48 -37.84
C THR A 356 -9.36 10.97 -37.93
N ALA A 357 -8.76 11.63 -38.92
CA ALA A 357 -8.96 13.05 -39.22
C ALA A 357 -9.61 13.18 -40.61
N GLY A 358 -10.91 13.44 -40.63
CA GLY A 358 -11.69 13.39 -41.88
C GLY A 358 -11.69 11.98 -42.47
N GLU A 359 -11.20 11.84 -43.70
CA GLU A 359 -11.05 10.54 -44.39
C GLU A 359 -9.67 9.89 -44.18
N GLN A 360 -8.74 10.59 -43.52
CA GLN A 360 -7.38 10.11 -43.29
C GLN A 360 -7.29 9.33 -41.98
N GLU A 361 -6.67 8.14 -42.04
CA GLU A 361 -6.38 7.30 -40.88
C GLU A 361 -4.88 7.42 -40.55
N LEU A 362 -4.57 7.89 -39.34
CA LEU A 362 -3.21 8.15 -38.87
C LEU A 362 -2.90 7.28 -37.66
N LYS A 363 -1.64 6.87 -37.50
CA LYS A 363 -1.14 6.16 -36.33
C LYS A 363 -0.16 7.03 -35.56
N LEU A 364 -0.38 7.18 -34.26
CA LEU A 364 0.53 7.86 -33.34
C LEU A 364 1.37 6.81 -32.63
N SER A 365 2.67 6.84 -32.87
CA SER A 365 3.63 5.93 -32.28
C SER A 365 4.58 6.69 -31.36
N PRO A 366 4.45 6.57 -30.02
CA PRO A 366 5.38 7.18 -29.09
C PRO A 366 6.71 6.41 -29.02
N ASN A 367 7.83 7.12 -28.93
CA ASN A 367 9.13 6.58 -28.53
C ASN A 367 9.58 7.32 -27.26
N PHE A 368 9.40 6.65 -26.12
CA PHE A 368 9.65 7.22 -24.80
C PHE A 368 11.15 7.41 -24.51
N ASP A 369 12.02 6.58 -25.07
CA ASP A 369 13.47 6.63 -24.86
C ASP A 369 14.10 7.76 -25.68
N GLU A 370 13.57 8.03 -26.87
CA GLU A 370 14.05 9.10 -27.75
C GLU A 370 13.31 10.43 -27.60
N PHE A 371 12.27 10.49 -26.75
CA PHE A 371 11.41 11.65 -26.57
C PHE A 371 10.73 12.09 -27.87
N THR A 372 10.24 11.14 -28.67
CA THR A 372 9.59 11.44 -29.96
C THR A 372 8.18 10.87 -30.07
N PHE A 373 7.35 11.55 -30.87
CA PHE A 373 6.06 11.06 -31.33
C PHE A 373 6.05 11.02 -32.85
N VAL A 374 5.96 9.82 -33.41
CA VAL A 374 5.94 9.61 -34.85
C VAL A 374 4.49 9.47 -35.31
N ILE A 375 4.07 10.29 -36.26
CA ILE A 375 2.77 10.17 -36.92
C ILE A 375 3.00 9.44 -38.24
N LYS A 376 2.29 8.33 -38.44
CA LYS A 376 2.34 7.49 -39.64
C LYS A 376 0.99 7.47 -40.34
N ASN A 377 0.99 7.17 -41.64
CA ASN A 377 -0.22 6.84 -42.36
C ASN A 377 -0.67 5.39 -42.10
N LYS A 378 -1.79 4.99 -42.69
CA LYS A 378 -2.32 3.62 -42.63
C LYS A 378 -1.36 2.54 -43.14
N GLU A 379 -0.44 2.89 -44.03
CA GLU A 379 0.56 1.99 -44.63
C GLU A 379 1.88 1.94 -43.82
N ASP A 380 1.89 2.47 -42.58
CA ASP A 380 3.06 2.56 -41.70
C ASP A 380 4.20 3.44 -42.23
N GLN A 381 3.94 4.30 -43.21
CA GLN A 381 4.90 5.31 -43.64
C GLN A 381 4.88 6.49 -42.67
N GLU A 382 6.07 6.88 -42.20
CA GLU A 382 6.25 8.08 -41.37
C GLU A 382 5.92 9.34 -42.18
N LEU A 383 4.98 10.13 -41.64
CA LEU A 383 4.59 11.41 -42.22
C LEU A 383 5.35 12.55 -41.54
N ILE A 384 5.40 12.55 -40.20
CA ILE A 384 6.06 13.60 -39.42
C ILE A 384 6.43 13.10 -38.02
N THR A 385 7.50 13.64 -37.46
CA THR A 385 7.96 13.33 -36.11
C THR A 385 8.04 14.60 -35.25
N ILE A 386 7.46 14.53 -34.05
CA ILE A 386 7.53 15.58 -33.03
C ILE A 386 8.68 15.22 -32.08
N TYR A 387 9.64 16.13 -31.93
CA TYR A 387 10.75 15.99 -31.00
C TYR A 387 10.47 16.77 -29.71
N LEU A 388 10.50 16.08 -28.57
CA LEU A 388 10.18 16.66 -27.26
C LEU A 388 11.41 16.85 -26.37
N LYS A 389 12.57 16.27 -26.74
CA LYS A 389 13.77 16.23 -25.90
C LYS A 389 14.20 17.62 -25.43
N GLU A 390 14.46 18.54 -26.35
CA GLU A 390 14.95 19.88 -26.03
C GLU A 390 13.95 20.67 -25.17
N LYS A 391 12.65 20.50 -25.44
CA LYS A 391 11.58 21.13 -24.68
C LYS A 391 11.55 20.61 -23.24
N ILE A 392 11.62 19.30 -23.05
CA ILE A 392 11.62 18.69 -21.72
C ILE A 392 12.87 19.06 -20.94
N GLU A 393 14.05 19.06 -21.58
CA GLU A 393 15.27 19.54 -20.95
C GLU A 393 15.19 21.03 -20.59
N TYR A 394 14.52 21.85 -21.40
CA TYR A 394 14.25 23.25 -21.07
C TYR A 394 13.34 23.38 -19.86
N LEU A 395 12.27 22.57 -19.76
CA LEU A 395 11.40 22.53 -18.58
C LEU A 395 12.18 22.17 -17.31
N GLN A 396 12.98 21.10 -17.39
CA GLN A 396 13.83 20.63 -16.29
C GLN A 396 14.85 21.67 -15.80
N ARG A 397 15.32 22.56 -16.68
CA ARG A 397 16.29 23.62 -16.33
C ARG A 397 15.64 24.88 -15.77
N ASN A 398 14.38 25.18 -16.15
CA ASN A 398 13.78 26.50 -15.92
C ASN A 398 12.53 26.50 -15.05
N TYR A 399 11.94 25.35 -14.78
CA TYR A 399 10.71 25.23 -13.98
C TYR A 399 10.90 24.27 -12.81
N PRO A 400 10.28 24.56 -11.64
CA PRO A 400 10.21 23.60 -10.56
C PRO A 400 9.32 22.42 -10.97
N SER A 401 9.73 21.20 -10.65
CA SER A 401 8.94 19.99 -10.91
C SER A 401 8.09 19.62 -9.69
N GLY A 402 6.89 19.09 -9.93
CA GLY A 402 6.14 18.32 -8.92
C GLY A 402 5.42 19.12 -7.84
N SER A 403 5.45 20.46 -7.85
CA SER A 403 4.61 21.24 -6.94
C SER A 403 3.31 21.68 -7.66
N PHE A 404 2.17 21.50 -6.99
CA PHE A 404 0.85 21.92 -7.49
C PHE A 404 0.77 23.40 -7.86
N ASP A 405 1.65 24.24 -7.30
CA ASP A 405 1.73 25.68 -7.55
C ASP A 405 2.72 26.05 -8.69
N SER A 406 3.51 25.11 -9.21
CA SER A 406 4.48 25.36 -10.31
C SER A 406 3.92 25.00 -11.67
N ARG A 407 2.81 25.65 -12.06
CA ARG A 407 2.26 25.49 -13.41
C ARG A 407 3.14 26.20 -14.43
N VAL A 408 3.39 25.52 -15.53
CA VAL A 408 4.16 26.05 -16.66
C VAL A 408 3.19 26.78 -17.60
N PRO A 409 3.48 28.01 -18.06
CA PRO A 409 2.64 28.69 -19.04
C PRO A 409 2.38 27.80 -20.25
N ALA A 410 1.12 27.72 -20.70
CA ALA A 410 0.70 26.83 -21.78
C ALA A 410 1.54 27.00 -23.07
N GLU A 411 1.95 28.23 -23.38
CA GLU A 411 2.82 28.59 -24.50
C GLU A 411 4.17 27.85 -24.49
N VAL A 412 4.72 27.61 -23.29
CA VAL A 412 5.97 26.87 -23.11
C VAL A 412 5.76 25.37 -23.20
N MET A 413 4.53 24.90 -23.00
CA MET A 413 4.13 23.50 -23.09
C MET A 413 3.67 23.09 -24.51
N ILE A 414 3.82 23.98 -25.50
CA ILE A 414 3.55 23.67 -26.90
C ILE A 414 4.79 23.10 -27.58
N ALA A 415 4.61 22.00 -28.29
CA ALA A 415 5.52 21.45 -29.28
C ALA A 415 4.84 21.45 -30.66
N SER A 416 5.57 21.79 -31.72
CA SER A 416 5.03 21.80 -33.08
C SER A 416 5.99 21.14 -34.04
N ALA A 417 5.44 20.62 -35.14
CA ALA A 417 6.20 20.14 -36.28
C ALA A 417 5.41 20.42 -37.56
N GLU A 418 6.10 20.71 -38.65
CA GLU A 418 5.46 21.06 -39.91
C GLU A 418 6.33 20.59 -41.09
N ASN A 419 5.68 20.08 -42.14
CA ASN A 419 6.31 19.75 -43.42
C ASN A 419 5.44 20.27 -44.58
N GLU A 420 5.67 19.77 -45.80
CA GLU A 420 4.94 20.17 -47.01
C GLU A 420 3.47 19.70 -47.00
N ASP A 421 3.16 18.58 -46.34
CA ASP A 421 1.85 17.91 -46.41
C ASP A 421 1.01 18.07 -45.13
N LEU A 422 1.65 18.34 -43.98
CA LEU A 422 1.06 18.27 -42.66
C LEU A 422 1.67 19.31 -41.71
N SER A 423 0.81 20.01 -40.99
CA SER A 423 1.17 20.88 -39.87
C SER A 423 0.53 20.38 -38.59
N ILE A 424 1.30 20.27 -37.51
CA ILE A 424 0.84 19.76 -36.22
C ILE A 424 1.30 20.63 -35.03
N MET A 425 0.41 20.73 -34.05
CA MET A 425 0.69 21.33 -32.75
C MET A 425 0.22 20.42 -31.63
N MET A 426 1.12 20.09 -30.72
CA MET A 426 0.88 19.35 -29.50
C MET A 426 0.89 20.32 -28.33
N LEU A 427 -0.29 20.56 -27.74
CA LEU A 427 -0.42 21.26 -26.47
C LEU A 427 -0.33 20.23 -25.34
N ILE A 428 0.81 20.20 -24.66
CA ILE A 428 1.07 19.26 -23.57
C ILE A 428 0.37 19.77 -22.30
N HIS A 429 -0.51 18.97 -21.73
CA HIS A 429 -1.17 19.26 -20.46
C HIS A 429 -0.32 18.83 -19.27
N THR A 430 0.26 17.64 -19.37
CA THR A 430 1.13 17.07 -18.33
C THR A 430 2.24 16.28 -19.01
N VAL A 431 3.48 16.39 -18.53
CA VAL A 431 4.59 15.56 -18.96
C VAL A 431 5.48 15.14 -17.79
N GLY A 432 5.67 13.83 -17.67
CA GLY A 432 6.57 13.20 -16.70
C GLY A 432 7.81 12.62 -17.39
N SER A 433 8.99 12.86 -16.85
CA SER A 433 10.26 12.37 -17.39
C SER A 433 11.27 12.05 -16.30
N ASN A 434 12.15 11.08 -16.55
CA ASN A 434 13.31 10.82 -15.70
C ASN A 434 14.55 11.54 -16.25
N SER A 435 15.47 11.91 -15.35
CA SER A 435 16.80 12.43 -15.70
C SER A 435 17.93 11.47 -15.30
N GLY A 436 19.08 11.63 -15.92
CA GLY A 436 20.28 10.78 -15.74
C GLY A 436 20.76 10.21 -17.08
N ASP A 437 21.70 9.25 -17.03
CA ASP A 437 22.29 8.62 -18.22
C ASP A 437 21.26 7.83 -19.06
N ASP A 438 20.14 7.40 -18.45
CA ASP A 438 18.99 6.77 -19.11
C ASP A 438 17.73 7.66 -19.02
N ALA A 439 17.83 8.93 -19.41
CA ALA A 439 16.68 9.82 -19.42
C ALA A 439 15.61 9.29 -20.39
N SER A 440 14.37 9.21 -19.94
CA SER A 440 13.22 8.78 -20.75
C SER A 440 11.97 9.55 -20.35
N LEU A 441 11.01 9.63 -21.27
CA LEU A 441 9.63 9.96 -20.91
C LEU A 441 9.07 8.84 -20.01
N SER A 442 8.20 9.22 -19.10
CA SER A 442 7.43 8.30 -18.25
C SER A 442 5.95 8.35 -18.60
N ASN A 443 5.41 9.57 -18.72
CA ASN A 443 4.02 9.80 -19.09
C ASN A 443 3.90 11.13 -19.85
N ILE A 444 2.88 11.25 -20.69
CA ILE A 444 2.52 12.50 -21.32
C ILE A 444 1.03 12.52 -21.64
N GLN A 445 0.40 13.66 -21.40
CA GLN A 445 -0.98 13.94 -21.74
C GLN A 445 -1.04 15.23 -22.55
N PHE A 446 -1.74 15.23 -23.68
CA PHE A 446 -1.78 16.38 -24.58
C PHE A 446 -3.08 16.47 -25.40
N THR A 447 -3.31 17.65 -25.96
CA THR A 447 -4.24 17.83 -27.09
C THR A 447 -3.41 17.98 -28.36
N LEU A 448 -3.78 17.24 -29.42
CA LEU A 448 -3.15 17.33 -30.73
C LEU A 448 -4.04 18.11 -31.68
N TYR A 449 -3.49 19.14 -32.32
CA TYR A 449 -4.09 19.87 -33.42
C TYR A 449 -3.34 19.55 -34.71
N LEU A 450 -4.07 19.37 -35.81
CA LEU A 450 -3.46 19.09 -37.11
C LEU A 450 -4.26 19.68 -38.27
N THR A 451 -3.53 20.00 -39.34
CA THR A 451 -4.06 20.47 -40.62
C THR A 451 -3.26 19.82 -41.75
N PHE A 452 -3.96 19.32 -42.77
CA PHE A 452 -3.33 18.85 -44.01
C PHE A 452 -3.17 20.05 -44.96
N LYS A 453 -2.03 20.14 -45.64
CA LYS A 453 -1.71 21.26 -46.52
C LYS A 453 -2.03 21.01 -47.98
#